data_AF-A0A378PNG4-F1
#
_entry.id   AF-A0A378PNG4-F1
#
_cell.length_a   1.000
_cell.length_b   1.000
_cell.length_c   1.000
_cell.angle_alpha   90.00
_cell.angle_beta   90.00
_cell.angle_gamma   90.00
#
_symmetry.space_group_name_H-M   'P 1'
#
loop_
_entity.id
_entity.type
_entity.pdbx_description
1 polymer ?
#
loop_
_entity_poly.entity_id
_entity_poly.type
_entity_poly.pdbx_seq_one_letter_code
_entity_poly.pdbx_strand_id
1 'polypeptide(L)'
;MLSEESSTSKENIGLTSSETSTKPRSNLMASVELTGFADNGAGTISATLGNKANKDIAKTVITQERTTDGVWTCKIDGSQAAKYKEKFNPTGCVKK
;
A
#
# COMPACT_ATOMS: atom_id res chain seq x y z
N MET A 1 2.93 -5.20 -14.02
CA MET A 1 3.94 -4.74 -13.02
C MET A 1 3.37 -3.54 -12.27
N LEU A 2 4.04 -2.99 -11.25
CA LEU A 2 3.57 -1.78 -10.54
C LEU A 2 3.50 -0.53 -11.42
N SER A 3 4.32 -0.47 -12.47
CA SER A 3 4.40 0.62 -13.44
C SER A 3 4.41 0.03 -14.85
N GLU A 4 3.28 0.14 -15.54
CA GLU A 4 3.06 -0.30 -16.92
C GLU A 4 1.84 0.47 -17.45
N GLU A 5 1.74 0.73 -18.75
CA GLU A 5 0.50 1.27 -19.34
C GLU A 5 -0.65 0.27 -19.21
N SER A 6 -1.89 0.77 -19.12
CA SER A 6 -3.08 -0.09 -19.15
C SER A 6 -3.19 -0.82 -20.50
N SER A 7 -3.72 -2.04 -20.47
CA SER A 7 -3.89 -2.92 -21.63
C SER A 7 -5.16 -3.74 -21.50
N THR A 8 -5.46 -4.58 -22.48
CA THR A 8 -6.61 -5.51 -22.43
C THR A 8 -6.50 -6.58 -21.34
N SER A 9 -5.31 -6.80 -20.77
CA SER A 9 -5.05 -7.85 -19.78
C SER A 9 -4.54 -7.32 -18.43
N LYS A 10 -4.24 -6.03 -18.34
CA LYS A 10 -3.69 -5.39 -17.14
C LYS A 10 -4.17 -3.98 -17.02
N GLU A 11 -4.51 -3.56 -15.80
CA GLU A 11 -4.89 -2.19 -15.50
C GLU A 11 -3.77 -1.47 -14.75
N ASN A 12 -3.46 -0.24 -15.16
CA ASN A 12 -2.66 0.67 -14.36
C ASN A 12 -3.55 1.37 -13.33
N ILE A 13 -3.43 0.97 -12.06
CA ILE A 13 -4.22 1.54 -10.96
C ILE A 13 -3.61 2.82 -10.36
N GLY A 14 -2.62 3.43 -11.02
CA GLY A 14 -2.10 4.76 -10.68
C GLY A 14 -1.34 4.85 -9.37
N LEU A 15 -0.64 3.80 -8.94
CA LEU A 15 0.12 3.80 -7.67
C LEU A 15 1.51 4.44 -7.78
N THR A 16 2.03 4.59 -9.00
CA THR A 16 3.35 5.18 -9.26
C THR A 16 3.27 6.56 -9.91
N SER A 17 4.38 7.28 -9.96
CA SER A 17 4.44 8.65 -10.49
C SER A 17 4.25 8.75 -12.01
N SER A 18 4.42 7.64 -12.74
CA SER A 18 4.16 7.49 -14.18
C SER A 18 4.15 6.01 -14.53
N GLU A 19 3.69 5.65 -15.73
CA GLU A 19 3.65 4.27 -16.24
C GLU A 19 5.05 3.64 -16.36
N THR A 20 6.09 4.46 -16.45
CA THR A 20 7.49 4.01 -16.59
C THR A 20 8.31 4.14 -15.30
N SER A 21 7.72 4.63 -14.22
CA SER A 21 8.40 4.87 -12.95
C SER A 21 7.92 3.89 -11.88
N THR A 22 8.84 3.26 -11.17
CA THR A 22 8.52 2.43 -10.00
C THR A 22 8.36 3.24 -8.70
N LYS A 23 8.53 4.57 -8.76
CA LYS A 23 8.42 5.42 -7.57
C LYS A 23 6.95 5.59 -7.18
N PRO A 24 6.58 5.37 -5.90
CA PRO A 24 5.22 5.64 -5.43
C PRO A 24 4.82 7.09 -5.72
N ARG A 25 3.55 7.31 -6.12
CA ARG A 25 3.02 8.66 -6.31
C ARG A 25 2.94 9.47 -5.02
N SER A 26 2.82 8.79 -3.88
CA SER A 26 2.68 9.42 -2.57
C SER A 26 4.03 9.92 -2.08
N ASN A 27 4.07 11.16 -1.58
CA ASN A 27 5.26 11.71 -0.95
C ASN A 27 5.56 11.07 0.42
N LEU A 28 4.66 10.29 1.00
CA LEU A 28 4.87 9.63 2.29
C LEU A 28 5.44 8.22 2.15
N MET A 29 5.23 7.57 1.00
CA MET A 29 5.57 6.17 0.76
C MET A 29 7.00 6.05 0.21
N ALA A 30 7.78 5.15 0.81
CA ALA A 30 9.09 4.74 0.30
C ALA A 30 8.94 3.62 -0.76
N SER A 31 7.96 2.74 -0.60
CA SER A 31 7.65 1.68 -1.55
C SER A 31 6.16 1.33 -1.54
N VAL A 32 5.73 0.68 -2.61
CA VAL A 32 4.40 0.09 -2.78
C VAL A 32 4.53 -1.23 -3.52
N GLU A 33 3.68 -2.19 -3.19
CA GLU A 33 3.68 -3.53 -3.76
C GLU A 33 2.25 -4.04 -3.94
N LEU A 34 2.04 -4.79 -5.02
CA LEU A 34 0.83 -5.55 -5.30
C LEU A 34 1.16 -7.03 -5.23
N THR A 35 0.39 -7.79 -4.45
CA THR A 35 0.65 -9.21 -4.20
C THR A 35 -0.65 -9.99 -4.24
N GLY A 36 -0.60 -11.20 -4.81
CA GLY A 36 -1.71 -12.16 -4.73
C GLY A 36 -3.01 -11.76 -5.43
N PHE A 37 -3.00 -10.78 -6.35
CA PHE A 37 -4.18 -10.46 -7.15
C PHE A 37 -4.52 -11.61 -8.10
N ALA A 38 -5.72 -12.17 -7.93
CA ALA A 38 -6.29 -13.20 -8.81
C ALA A 38 -7.44 -12.63 -9.65
N ASP A 39 -7.94 -13.40 -10.63
CA ASP A 39 -9.01 -12.98 -11.55
C ASP A 39 -10.37 -12.73 -10.85
N ASN A 40 -10.53 -13.19 -9.60
CA ASN A 40 -11.65 -12.86 -8.72
C ASN A 40 -11.46 -11.52 -7.96
N GLY A 41 -10.35 -10.83 -8.23
CA GLY A 41 -9.94 -9.56 -7.64
C GLY A 41 -9.54 -9.65 -6.16
N ALA A 42 -9.43 -10.83 -5.57
CA ALA A 42 -8.83 -10.96 -4.23
C ALA A 42 -7.32 -10.70 -4.34
N GLY A 43 -6.74 -10.01 -3.35
CA GLY A 43 -5.32 -9.66 -3.36
C GLY A 43 -4.97 -8.57 -2.33
N THR A 44 -3.70 -8.16 -2.32
CA THR A 44 -3.17 -7.19 -1.36
C THR A 44 -2.40 -6.05 -2.01
N ILE A 45 -2.61 -4.85 -1.50
CA ILE A 45 -1.79 -3.66 -1.77
C ILE A 45 -1.04 -3.34 -0.48
N SER A 46 0.29 -3.35 -0.51
CA SER A 46 1.12 -3.01 0.66
C SER A 46 2.01 -1.81 0.38
N ALA A 47 2.13 -0.92 1.36
CA ALA A 47 2.86 0.33 1.25
C ALA A 47 3.75 0.54 2.47
N THR A 48 5.03 0.85 2.28
CA THR A 48 5.94 1.18 3.39
C THR A 48 6.13 2.69 3.45
N LEU A 49 5.88 3.29 4.62
CA LEU A 49 6.15 4.71 4.86
C LEU A 49 7.65 4.97 4.93
N GLY A 50 8.13 6.11 4.42
CA GLY A 50 9.54 6.49 4.64
C GLY A 50 10.12 7.61 3.79
N ASN A 51 9.45 8.10 2.75
CA ASN A 51 9.97 9.19 1.91
C ASN A 51 9.99 10.53 2.68
N LYS A 52 8.85 11.23 2.73
CA LYS A 52 8.65 12.43 3.58
C LYS A 52 7.80 12.14 4.82
N ALA A 53 7.59 10.87 5.15
CA ALA A 53 6.93 10.49 6.39
C ALA A 53 7.76 10.96 7.61
N ASN A 54 7.07 11.32 8.70
CA ASN A 54 7.75 11.62 9.95
C ASN A 54 8.61 10.42 10.39
N LYS A 55 9.85 10.67 10.85
CA LYS A 55 10.81 9.65 11.28
C LYS A 55 10.25 8.70 12.35
N ASP A 56 9.31 9.18 13.17
CA ASP A 56 8.66 8.37 14.22
C ASP A 56 7.78 7.25 13.65
N ILE A 57 7.25 7.41 12.43
CA ILE A 57 6.36 6.45 11.74
C ILE A 57 6.94 5.88 10.44
N ALA A 58 8.13 6.34 10.03
CA ALA A 58 8.84 5.73 8.91
C ALA A 58 9.04 4.23 9.16
N LYS A 59 9.02 3.42 8.09
CA LYS A 59 9.01 1.95 8.08
C LYS A 59 7.70 1.29 8.52
N THR A 60 6.67 2.05 8.89
CA THR A 60 5.31 1.48 9.07
C THR A 60 4.82 0.92 7.73
N VAL A 61 4.26 -0.29 7.75
CA VAL A 61 3.65 -0.93 6.58
C VAL A 61 2.13 -0.83 6.69
N ILE A 62 1.48 -0.34 5.64
CA ILE A 62 0.03 -0.29 5.50
C ILE A 62 -0.37 -1.32 4.45
N THR A 63 -1.28 -2.22 4.78
CA THR A 63 -1.79 -3.24 3.87
C THR A 63 -3.30 -3.09 3.70
N GLN A 64 -3.73 -2.95 2.45
CA GLN A 64 -5.11 -3.10 2.05
C GLN A 64 -5.32 -4.47 1.43
N GLU A 65 -6.25 -5.24 1.97
CA GLU A 65 -6.55 -6.61 1.54
C GLU A 65 -7.98 -6.64 1.01
N ARG A 66 -8.14 -7.09 -0.24
CA ARG A 66 -9.44 -7.34 -0.87
C ARG A 66 -9.74 -8.83 -0.85
N THR A 67 -10.90 -9.19 -0.35
CA THR A 67 -11.43 -10.56 -0.38
C THR A 67 -12.13 -10.86 -1.71
N THR A 68 -12.47 -12.13 -1.96
CA THR A 68 -13.25 -12.54 -3.14
C THR A 68 -14.64 -11.92 -3.18
N ASP A 69 -15.21 -11.61 -2.02
CA ASP A 69 -16.52 -10.95 -1.89
C ASP A 69 -16.43 -9.43 -2.13
N GLY A 70 -15.23 -8.92 -2.43
CA GLY A 70 -14.97 -7.51 -2.68
C GLY A 70 -14.87 -6.66 -1.42
N VAL A 71 -14.88 -7.27 -0.24
CA VAL A 71 -14.67 -6.57 1.04
C VAL A 71 -13.21 -6.16 1.17
N TRP A 72 -12.98 -4.90 1.48
CA TRP A 72 -11.66 -4.33 1.75
C TRP A 72 -11.42 -4.20 3.25
N THR A 73 -10.23 -4.59 3.69
CA THR A 73 -9.74 -4.35 5.05
C THR A 73 -8.41 -3.64 5.02
N CYS A 74 -8.15 -2.81 6.04
CA CYS A 74 -6.89 -2.09 6.20
C CYS A 74 -6.19 -2.53 7.49
N LYS A 75 -4.94 -2.94 7.38
CA LYS A 75 -4.07 -3.34 8.50
C LYS A 75 -2.81 -2.47 8.51
N ILE A 76 -2.37 -2.07 9.69
CA ILE A 76 -1.17 -1.24 9.89
C ILE A 76 -0.19 -1.97 10.80
N ASP A 77 1.01 -2.21 10.28
CA ASP A 77 2.14 -2.78 11.01
C ASP A 77 3.19 -1.69 11.25
N GLY A 78 3.18 -1.14 12.46
CA GLY A 78 4.17 -0.18 12.92
C GLY A 78 5.37 -0.79 13.64
N SER A 79 5.55 -2.10 13.62
CA SER A 79 6.58 -2.80 14.42
C SER A 79 8.01 -2.37 14.07
N GLN A 80 8.24 -1.95 12.83
CA GLN A 80 9.55 -1.49 12.34
C GLN A 80 9.76 0.03 12.51
N ALA A 81 8.74 0.76 12.94
CA ALA A 81 8.80 2.22 13.10
C ALA A 81 9.31 2.61 14.50
N ALA A 82 10.03 3.72 14.58
CA ALA A 82 10.77 4.09 15.78
C ALA A 82 9.87 4.42 16.99
N LYS A 83 8.73 5.09 16.77
CA LYS A 83 7.82 5.52 17.86
C LYS A 83 6.36 5.42 17.46
N TYR A 84 6.01 4.44 16.63
CA TYR A 84 4.64 4.23 16.23
C TYR A 84 3.74 3.94 17.44
N LYS A 85 2.53 4.50 17.42
CA LYS A 85 1.49 4.31 18.43
C LYS A 85 0.20 3.97 17.72
N GLU A 86 -0.58 3.05 18.27
CA GLU A 86 -1.83 2.59 17.68
C GLU A 86 -2.85 3.73 17.47
N LYS A 87 -2.81 4.77 18.32
CA LYS A 87 -3.62 5.99 18.14
C LYS A 87 -3.30 6.79 16.86
N PHE A 88 -2.23 6.44 16.13
CA PHE A 88 -1.93 7.02 14.82
C PHE A 88 -2.72 6.36 13.70
N ASN A 89 -3.44 5.27 13.97
CA ASN A 89 -4.28 4.64 12.97
C ASN A 89 -5.46 5.53 12.58
N PRO A 90 -5.68 5.76 11.28
CA PRO A 90 -6.91 6.37 10.82
C PRO A 90 -8.08 5.43 11.08
N THR A 91 -9.27 6.00 11.18
CA THR A 91 -10.51 5.24 11.26
C THR A 91 -10.61 4.28 10.08
N GLY A 92 -10.97 3.02 10.35
CA GLY A 92 -11.09 1.96 9.34
C GLY A 92 -9.82 1.12 9.12
N CYS A 93 -8.69 1.49 9.73
CA CYS A 93 -7.50 0.66 9.76
C CYS A 93 -7.27 0.11 11.18
N VAL A 94 -6.90 -1.16 11.27
CA VAL A 94 -6.57 -1.82 12.54
C VAL A 94 -5.09 -2.15 12.62
N LYS A 95 -4.56 -2.33 13.83
CA LYS A 95 -3.19 -2.83 14.00
C LYS A 95 -3.11 -4.27 13.48
N LYS A 96 -2.04 -4.59 12.74
CA LYS A 96 -1.71 -5.95 12.31
C LYS A 96 -1.18 -6.80 13.47
#